data_AF-A0A0F8WG06-F1
#
_entry.id   AF-A0A0F8WG06-F1
#
_cell.length_a   1.000
_cell.length_b   1.000
_cell.length_c   1.000
_cell.angle_alpha   90.00
_cell.angle_beta   90.00
_cell.angle_gamma   90.00
#
_symmetry.space_group_name_H-M   'P 1'
#
loop_
_entity.id
_entity.type
_entity.pdbx_description
1 polymer ?
#
loop_
_entity_poly.entity_id
_entity_poly.type
_entity_poly.pdbx_seq_one_letter_code
_entity_poly.pdbx_strand_id
1 'polypeptide(L)' 'MKSPQIEATLDAVSHRLFGRSCKDPICVTCGTDKIRPEHFRDNKSRREFKTSRMCQGCQDDVFGADDEEQKVDKKGDGHA' A
#
# COMPACT_ATOMS: atom_id res chain seq x y z
N MET A 1 -1.36 -0.77 19.93
CA MET A 1 -2.48 -0.10 19.23
C MET A 1 -2.00 1.25 18.75
N LYS A 2 -2.59 1.81 17.68
CA LYS A 2 -2.29 3.19 17.27
C LYS A 2 -2.87 4.15 18.31
N SER A 3 -2.22 5.30 18.50
CA SER A 3 -2.76 6.34 19.38
C SER A 3 -4.01 6.96 18.74
N PRO A 4 -5.06 7.31 19.50
CA PRO A 4 -6.26 7.95 18.96
C PRO A 4 -5.96 9.20 18.12
N GLN A 5 -4.94 9.98 18.50
CA GLN A 5 -4.51 11.17 17.75
C GLN A 5 -3.97 10.81 16.36
N ILE A 6 -3.26 9.69 16.24
CA ILE A 6 -2.70 9.22 14.96
C ILE A 6 -3.85 8.74 14.06
N GLU A 7 -4.81 8.02 14.61
CA GLU A 7 -5.97 7.56 13.84
C GLU A 7 -6.82 8.72 13.33
N ALA A 8 -7.07 9.73 14.16
CA ALA A 8 -7.76 10.95 13.75
C ALA A 8 -6.99 11.72 12.67
N THR A 9 -5.66 11.80 12.79
CA THR A 9 -4.81 12.48 11.79
C THR A 9 -4.84 11.75 10.45
N LEU A 10 -4.72 10.41 10.46
CA LEU A 10 -4.79 9.60 9.23
C LEU A 10 -6.14 9.74 8.53
N ASP A 11 -7.23 9.76 9.30
CA ASP A 11 -8.59 9.96 8.78
C ASP A 11 -8.75 11.35 8.14
N ALA A 12 -8.29 12.39 8.83
CA ALA A 12 -8.34 13.77 8.32
C ALA A 12 -7.50 13.95 7.05
N VAL A 13 -6.30 13.37 6.99
CA VAL A 13 -5.45 13.40 5.79
C VAL A 13 -6.12 12.66 4.64
N SER A 14 -6.74 11.51 4.90
CA SER A 14 -7.43 10.73 3.86
C SER A 14 -8.64 11.46 3.30
N HIS A 15 -9.42 12.12 4.16
CA HIS A 15 -10.48 13.02 3.72
C HIS A 15 -9.95 14.17 2.86
N ARG A 16 -8.85 14.80 3.27
CA ARG A 16 -8.28 15.94 2.54
C ARG A 16 -7.73 15.55 1.17
N LEU A 17 -7.08 14.39 1.07
CA LEU A 17 -6.42 13.96 -0.17
C LEU A 17 -7.38 13.25 -1.13
N PHE A 18 -8.31 12.46 -0.60
CA PHE A 18 -9.13 11.56 -1.41
C PHE A 18 -10.64 11.76 -1.24
N GLY A 19 -11.06 12.62 -0.32
CA GLY A 19 -12.48 12.84 -0.01
C GLY A 19 -13.15 11.67 0.72
N ARG A 20 -12.38 10.72 1.27
CA ARG A 20 -12.89 9.47 1.86
C ARG A 20 -12.28 9.19 3.24
N SER A 21 -13.03 8.52 4.10
CA SER A 21 -12.57 8.13 5.45
C SER A 21 -11.78 6.84 5.41
N CYS A 22 -10.77 6.72 6.28
CA CYS A 22 -10.11 5.43 6.54
C CYS A 22 -10.99 4.44 7.33
N LYS A 23 -12.18 4.88 7.76
CA LYS A 23 -13.15 4.06 8.48
C LYS A 23 -14.16 3.41 7.53
N ASP A 24 -14.25 3.90 6.30
CA ASP A 24 -15.14 3.31 5.30
C ASP A 24 -14.60 1.95 4.85
N PRO A 25 -15.48 0.99 4.49
CA PRO A 25 -15.08 -0.32 4.00
C PRO A 25 -14.56 -0.29 2.55
N ILE A 26 -14.15 0.88 2.04
CA ILE A 26 -13.75 1.10 0.64
C ILE A 26 -12.29 1.52 0.54
N CYS A 27 -11.70 1.41 -0.65
CA CYS A 27 -10.36 1.91 -0.90
C CYS A 27 -10.35 3.45 -0.80
N VAL A 28 -9.47 4.03 0.04
CA VAL A 28 -9.40 5.49 0.15
C VAL A 28 -8.94 6.13 -1.16
N THR A 29 -8.06 5.48 -1.93
CA THR A 29 -7.50 6.02 -3.18
C THR A 29 -8.48 5.93 -4.34
N CYS A 30 -8.94 4.73 -4.70
CA CYS A 30 -9.77 4.51 -5.89
C CYS A 30 -11.29 4.37 -5.59
N GLY A 31 -11.69 4.26 -4.33
CA GLY A 31 -13.10 4.19 -3.94
C GLY A 31 -13.78 2.84 -4.13
N THR A 32 -13.06 1.79 -4.56
CA THR A 32 -13.67 0.47 -4.72
C THR A 32 -14.10 -0.13 -3.38
N ASP A 33 -15.32 -0.66 -3.34
CA ASP A 33 -15.88 -1.44 -2.23
C ASP A 33 -15.69 -2.95 -2.42
N LYS A 34 -15.19 -3.38 -3.59
CA LYS A 34 -14.94 -4.77 -3.96
C LYS A 34 -13.63 -5.30 -3.39
N ILE A 35 -13.41 -5.14 -2.09
CA ILE A 35 -12.19 -5.60 -1.41
C ILE A 35 -12.46 -6.93 -0.70
N ARG A 36 -11.78 -7.99 -1.14
CA ARG A 36 -11.86 -9.32 -0.55
C ARG A 36 -10.48 -9.81 -0.11
N PRO A 37 -10.38 -10.70 0.90
CA PRO A 37 -9.10 -11.22 1.35
C PRO A 37 -8.27 -11.87 0.23
N GLU A 38 -8.93 -12.49 -0.75
CA GLU A 38 -8.31 -13.16 -1.90
C GLU A 38 -7.73 -12.17 -2.94
N HIS A 39 -8.10 -10.89 -2.87
CA HIS A 39 -7.57 -9.85 -3.76
C HIS A 39 -6.19 -9.33 -3.29
N PHE A 40 -5.74 -9.71 -2.10
CA PHE A 40 -4.42 -9.35 -1.60
C PHE A 40 -3.39 -10.39 -2.00
N ARG A 41 -2.22 -9.94 -2.44
CA ARG A 41 -1.12 -10.81 -2.89
C ARG A 41 -0.59 -11.66 -1.74
N ASP A 42 -0.52 -11.08 -0.55
CA ASP A 42 -0.03 -11.76 0.64
C ASP A 42 -0.68 -11.24 1.93
N ASN A 43 -0.31 -11.89 3.04
CA ASN A 43 -0.80 -11.55 4.37
C ASN A 43 -0.30 -10.18 4.85
N LYS A 44 0.84 -9.68 4.34
CA LYS A 44 1.41 -8.37 4.67
C LYS A 44 0.57 -7.27 4.04
N SER A 45 0.31 -7.30 2.74
CA SER A 45 -0.56 -6.34 2.04
C SER A 45 -1.97 -6.29 2.63
N ARG A 46 -2.51 -7.45 3.03
CA ARG A 46 -3.80 -7.53 3.74
C ARG A 46 -3.76 -6.88 5.13
N ARG A 47 -2.65 -6.98 5.86
CA ARG A 47 -2.47 -6.29 7.15
C ARG A 47 -2.29 -4.78 6.94
N GLU A 48 -1.56 -4.38 5.91
CA GLU A 48 -1.33 -2.97 5.57
C GLU A 48 -2.61 -2.27 5.11
N PHE A 49 -3.50 -2.97 4.41
CA PHE A 49 -4.86 -2.47 4.15
C PHE A 49 -5.57 -2.05 5.42
N LYS A 50 -5.34 -2.74 6.56
CA LYS A 50 -5.95 -2.35 7.83
C LYS A 50 -5.51 -0.97 8.31
N THR A 51 -4.34 -0.54 7.85
CA THR A 51 -3.72 0.72 8.22
C THR A 51 -3.98 1.83 7.20
N SER A 52 -3.80 1.55 5.91
CA SER A 52 -3.87 2.56 4.85
C SER A 52 -5.24 2.66 4.19
N ARG A 53 -6.09 1.63 4.33
CA ARG A 53 -7.29 1.43 3.50
C ARG A 53 -7.03 1.46 1.99
N MET A 54 -5.86 1.05 1.52
CA MET A 54 -5.59 0.92 0.08
C MET A 54 -5.85 -0.52 -0.41
N CYS A 55 -6.60 -0.70 -1.50
CA CYS A 55 -6.70 -2.01 -2.14
C CYS A 55 -5.36 -2.46 -2.71
N GLN A 56 -5.20 -3.75 -3.02
CA GLN A 56 -3.94 -4.29 -3.55
C GLN A 56 -3.45 -3.53 -4.80
N GLY A 57 -4.34 -3.23 -5.76
CA GLY A 57 -3.95 -2.50 -6.97
C GLY A 57 -3.34 -1.13 -6.66
N CYS A 58 -3.97 -0.33 -5.78
CA CYS A 58 -3.41 0.96 -5.39
C CYS A 58 -2.14 0.82 -4.52
N GLN A 59 -2.00 -0.26 -3.74
CA GLN A 59 -0.75 -0.53 -3.04
C GLN A 59 0.36 -0.84 -4.05
N ASP A 60 0.08 -1.68 -5.05
CA ASP A 60 1.03 -2.05 -6.09
C ASP A 60 1.43 -0.84 -6.95
N ASP A 61 0.50 0.08 -7.24
CA ASP A 61 0.81 1.32 -7.97
C ASP A 61 1.79 2.23 -7.22
N VAL A 62 1.78 2.19 -5.88
CA VAL A 62 2.63 3.05 -5.03
C VAL A 62 3.92 2.34 -4.60
N PHE A 63 3.88 1.04 -4.34
CA PHE A 63 4.97 0.26 -3.73
C PHE A 63 5.48 -0.89 -4.60
N GLY A 64 4.84 -1.18 -5.74
CA GLY A 64 5.16 -2.32 -6.62
C GLY A 64 6.17 -2.01 -7.73
N ALA A 65 6.72 -0.79 -7.77
CA ALA A 65 7.69 -0.39 -8.79
C ALA A 65 9.13 -0.89 -8.52
N ASP A 66 9.40 -1.50 -7.35
CA ASP A 66 10.78 -1.75 -6.88
C ASP A 66 11.25 -3.22 -6.97
N ASP A 67 10.53 -4.13 -7.63
CA ASP A 67 10.94 -5.54 -7.77
C ASP A 67 11.84 -5.83 -9.01
N GLU A 68 12.25 -4.82 -9.77
CA GLU A 68 13.05 -4.96 -11.00
C GLU A 68 14.48 -4.37 -10.90
N GLU A 69 15.10 -4.29 -9.71
CA GLU A 69 16.50 -3.85 -9.64
C GLU A 69 17.32 -4.50 -8.52
N GLN A 70 17.43 -5.84 -8.50
CA GLN A 70 18.61 -6.52 -7.93
C GLN A 70 18.96 -7.81 -8.69
N LYS A 71 19.36 -7.67 -9.95
CA LYS A 71 20.24 -8.63 -10.64
C LYS A 71 21.37 -7.87 -11.34
N VAL A 72 22.30 -7.31 -10.57
CA VAL A 72 23.62 -6.97 -11.12
C VAL A 72 24.51 -8.19 -10.93
N ASP A 73 24.53 -9.04 -11.95
CA ASP A 73 25.58 -10.00 -12.20
C ASP A 73 26.95 -9.30 -12.10
N LYS A 74 27.70 -9.52 -11.00
CA LYS A 74 29.14 -9.28 -11.00
C LYS A 74 29.82 -10.34 -11.88
N LYS A 75 29.71 -10.18 -13.21
CA LYS A 75 30.67 -10.76 -14.15
C LYS A 75 31.99 -10.03 -13.94
N GLY A 76 33.06 -10.81 -13.75
CA GLY A 76 34.39 -10.30 -13.48
C GLY A 76 34.98 -9.55 -14.66
N ASP A 77 35.80 -8.55 -14.33
CA ASP A 77 36.77 -7.97 -15.24
C ASP A 77 38.16 -8.33 -14.75
N GLY A 78 38.74 -9.34 -15.39
CA GLY A 78 40.18 -9.44 -15.55
C GLY A 78 40.58 -8.69 -16.82
N HIS A 79 41.36 -7.62 -16.65
CA HIS A 79 42.25 -6.96 -17.63
C HIS A 79 43.04 -5.91 -16.83
N ALA A 80 44.35 -5.77 -16.88
CA ALA A 80 45.41 -6.34 -17.71
C ALA A 80 46.69 -6.44 -16.88
#